data_AF-X1GU10-F1
#
_entry.id   AF-X1GU10-F1
#
_cell.length_a   1.000
_cell.length_b   1.000
_cell.length_c   1.000
_cell.angle_alpha   90.00
_cell.angle_beta   90.00
_cell.angle_gamma   90.00
#
_symmetry.space_group_name_H-M   'P 1'
#
loop_
_entity.id
_entity.type
_entity.pdbx_description
1 polymer ?
#
loop_
_entity_poly.entity_id
_entity_poly.type
_entity_poly.pdbx_seq_one_letter_code
_entity_poly.pdbx_strand_id
1 'polypeptide(L)' 'FIPILEYYNLDSEELLVIGDKIHRDIMPAQDLGCKTILVPEYKIHLYNEFDLNNLSIF' A
#
# COMPACT_ATOMS: atom_id res chain seq x y z
N PHE A 1 -4.94 -4.70 -11.59
CA PHE A 1 -5.58 -3.37 -11.46
C PHE A 1 -6.60 -3.07 -12.55
N ILE A 2 -6.46 -3.64 -13.77
CA ILE A 2 -7.43 -3.46 -14.88
C ILE A 2 -8.91 -3.63 -14.44
N PRO A 3 -9.33 -4.68 -13.70
CA PRO A 3 -10.74 -4.81 -13.32
C PRO A 3 -11.26 -3.67 -12.44
N ILE A 4 -10.39 -3.05 -11.63
CA ILE A 4 -10.75 -1.90 -10.79
C ILE A 4 -10.89 -0.65 -11.66
N LEU A 5 -9.95 -0.41 -12.57
CA LEU A 5 -9.99 0.72 -13.50
C LEU A 5 -11.26 0.68 -14.37
N GLU A 6 -11.59 -0.49 -14.92
CA GLU A 6 -12.78 -0.70 -15.75
C GLU A 6 -14.07 -0.52 -14.95
N TYR A 7 -14.16 -1.12 -13.74
CA TYR A 7 -15.37 -1.05 -12.93
C TYR A 7 -15.72 0.39 -12.51
N TYR A 8 -14.71 1.20 -12.20
CA TYR A 8 -14.88 2.58 -11.78
C TYR A 8 -14.75 3.61 -12.91
N ASN A 9 -14.47 3.16 -14.15
CA ASN A 9 -14.19 4.02 -15.30
C ASN A 9 -13.14 5.10 -14.97
N LEU A 10 -12.00 4.65 -14.42
CA LEU A 10 -10.86 5.49 -14.05
C LEU A 10 -9.72 5.32 -15.04
N ASP A 11 -9.01 6.41 -15.31
CA ASP A 11 -7.69 6.33 -15.92
C ASP A 11 -6.66 5.84 -14.89
N SER A 12 -5.60 5.17 -15.34
CA SER A 12 -4.58 4.63 -14.42
C SER A 12 -3.93 5.72 -13.57
N GLU A 13 -3.74 6.92 -14.10
CA GLU A 13 -3.14 8.06 -13.39
C GLU A 13 -4.02 8.59 -12.23
N GLU A 14 -5.30 8.25 -12.21
CA GLU A 14 -6.26 8.61 -11.16
C GLU A 14 -6.25 7.61 -10.00
N LEU A 15 -5.66 6.42 -10.19
CA LEU A 15 -5.56 5.39 -9.17
C LEU A 15 -4.26 5.50 -8.37
N LEU A 16 -4.38 5.66 -7.05
CA LEU A 16 -3.28 5.51 -6.09
C LEU A 16 -3.29 4.11 -5.49
N VAL A 17 -2.23 3.35 -5.71
CA VAL A 17 -2.05 2.01 -5.13
C VAL A 17 -1.10 2.08 -3.94
N ILE A 18 -1.54 1.59 -2.79
CA ILE A 18 -0.75 1.51 -1.56
C ILE A 18 -0.62 0.03 -1.19
N GLY A 19 0.60 -0.47 -1.04
CA GLY A 19 0.84 -1.87 -0.73
C GLY A 19 2.23 -2.13 -0.17
N ASP A 20 2.44 -3.34 0.34
CA ASP A 20 3.66 -3.75 1.05
C ASP A 20 4.54 -4.71 0.25
N LYS A 21 3.99 -5.31 -0.81
CA LYS A 21 4.73 -6.25 -1.68
C LYS A 21 5.05 -5.60 -3.01
N ILE A 22 6.35 -5.38 -3.27
CA ILE A 22 6.84 -4.77 -4.52
C ILE A 22 6.30 -5.49 -5.76
N HIS A 23 6.45 -6.82 -5.83
CA HIS A 23 6.10 -7.58 -7.04
C HIS A 23 4.60 -7.84 -7.22
N ARG A 24 3.79 -7.68 -6.17
CA ARG A 24 2.34 -7.95 -6.22
C ARG A 24 1.53 -6.67 -6.32
N ASP A 25 1.90 -5.66 -5.56
CA ASP A 25 1.09 -4.45 -5.38
C ASP A 25 1.67 -3.28 -6.19
N ILE A 26 3.00 -3.11 -6.18
CA ILE A 26 3.64 -1.90 -6.70
C ILE A 26 3.97 -2.01 -8.19
N MET A 27 4.79 -2.98 -8.58
CA MET A 27 5.22 -3.11 -9.98
C MET A 27 4.05 -3.27 -10.95
N PRO A 28 3.06 -4.15 -10.69
CA PRO A 28 1.96 -4.32 -11.65
C PRO A 28 1.06 -3.07 -11.77
N ALA A 29 1.05 -2.19 -10.75
CA ALA A 29 0.34 -0.91 -10.81
C ALA A 29 1.13 0.13 -11.61
N GLN A 30 2.45 0.21 -11.39
CA GLN A 30 3.35 1.10 -12.15
C GLN A 30 3.38 0.76 -13.63
N ASP A 31 3.40 -0.53 -13.98
CA ASP A 31 3.38 -1.02 -15.37
C ASP A 31 2.11 -0.58 -16.14
N LEU A 32 1.03 -0.27 -15.41
CA LEU A 32 -0.23 0.23 -15.96
C LEU A 32 -0.33 1.76 -15.93
N GLY A 33 0.64 2.47 -15.35
CA GLY A 33 0.66 3.94 -15.23
C GLY A 33 0.06 4.49 -13.93
N CYS A 34 -0.24 3.64 -12.94
CA CYS A 34 -0.81 4.10 -11.68
C CYS A 34 0.24 4.79 -10.80
N LYS A 35 -0.23 5.72 -9.95
CA LYS A 35 0.57 6.25 -8.84
C LYS A 35 0.69 5.19 -7.75
N THR A 36 1.86 5.08 -7.11
CA THR A 36 2.09 4.03 -6.10
C THR A 36 2.81 4.53 -4.86
N ILE A 37 2.47 3.98 -3.70
CA ILE A 37 3.21 4.13 -2.44
C ILE A 37 3.55 2.73 -1.92
N LEU A 38 4.85 2.45 -1.78
CA LEU A 38 5.34 1.26 -1.09
C LEU A 38 5.36 1.52 0.42
N VAL A 39 4.61 0.74 1.18
CA VAL A 39 4.66 0.73 2.64
C VAL A 39 5.51 -0.46 3.06
N PRO A 40 6.74 -0.25 3.59
CA PRO A 40 7.58 -1.36 3.99
C PRO A 40 6.87 -2.20 5.06
N GLU A 41 6.84 -3.52 4.86
CA GLU A 41 6.33 -4.47 5.84
C GLU A 41 7.18 -4.39 7.12
N TYR A 42 6.67 -3.71 8.14
CA TYR A 42 7.23 -3.79 9.47
C TYR A 42 6.86 -5.15 10.06
N LYS A 43 7.79 -6.09 9.98
CA LYS A 43 7.71 -7.29 10.82
C LYS A 43 8.01 -6.85 12.24
N ILE A 44 6.98 -6.80 13.09
CA ILE A 44 7.17 -6.74 14.54
C ILE A 44 7.80 -8.08 14.93
N HIS A 45 9.12 -8.16 14.82
CA HIS A 45 9.90 -9.20 15.44
C HIS A 45 9.92 -8.90 16.93
N LEU A 46 8.84 -9.25 17.63
CA LEU A 46 8.79 -9.68 19.04
C LEU A 46 7.35 -9.51 19.57
N TYR A 47 6.76 -10.65 19.93
CA TYR A 47 5.91 -10.76 21.12
C TYR A 47 6.67 -10.09 22.28
N ASN A 48 6.35 -8.83 22.58
CA ASN A 48 6.56 -8.20 23.88
C ASN A 48 5.84 -6.83 23.84
N GLU A 49 4.62 -6.82 24.36
CA GLU A 49 3.99 -5.67 25.04
C GLU A 49 4.11 -4.28 24.40
N PHE A 50 3.99 -4.15 23.07
CA PHE A 50 3.84 -2.82 22.48
C PHE A 50 2.39 -2.34 22.58
N ASP A 51 2.01 -1.82 23.76
CA ASP A 51 0.72 -1.15 23.98
C ASP A 51 0.75 0.25 23.37
N LEU A 52 -0.12 0.47 22.37
CA LEU A 52 -0.31 1.75 21.68
C LEU A 52 -0.70 2.89 22.66
N ASN A 53 -1.27 2.57 23.82
CA ASN A 53 -1.62 3.56 24.85
C ASN A 53 -0.41 4.22 25.51
N ASN A 54 0.79 3.66 25.37
CA ASN A 54 2.03 4.22 25.93
C ASN A 54 2.72 5.23 25.02
N LEU A 55 2.20 5.46 23.80
CA LEU A 55 2.67 6.54 22.93
C LEU A 55 1.97 7.85 23.33
N SER A 56 2.46 8.46 24.42
CA SER A 56 2.16 9.85 24.76
C SER A 56 2.82 10.75 23.70
N ILE A 57 2.04 11.19 22.71
CA ILE A 57 2.48 12.17 21.72
C ILE A 57 2.43 13.55 22.41
N PHE A 58 3.59 14.19 22.53
CA PHE A 58 3.78 15.58 22.98
C PHE A 58 3.28 16.58 21.93
#